data_AF-A0A972W0C4-F1
#
_entry.id   AF-A0A972W0C4-F1
#
_cell.length_a   1.000
_cell.length_b   1.000
_cell.length_c   1.000
_cell.angle_alpha   90.00
_cell.angle_beta   90.00
_cell.angle_gamma   90.00
#
_symmetry.space_group_name_H-M   'P 1'
#
loop_
_entity.id
_entity.type
_entity.pdbx_description
1 polymer ?
#
loop_
_entity_poly.entity_id
_entity_poly.type
_entity_poly.pdbx_seq_one_letter_code
_entity_poly.pdbx_strand_id
1 'polypeptide(L)'
;MSNDLQLNRCQITHVDWRAAQNTLSNLRRQVFIIEQGVPQEEEWDGQDETAQHWLATDAAGIAIGTARLLPSGQIGRMAVLSDYRGTGIGATLLGAAVNHARHLGFTTVFLNAQTHALGFYQRAGFTADGAEFMEAGIPHYHMTQSLIPAESPPVRTIEAPEIALLDFDTLEADWSADGATIIAVRDLVLSQELEQPAEILNDDADKTHLHWHAKHPSGETIGVVRMDLEGNISRLAVLPEHRHRGVARALLAAAVARAYRFGLPEAQFSGLQNLERLFTQSGFTPTGEPFMAHGHPHQIYQKDLSVGNIEHQRREQSSIADDTDIDIRTDKLARDHQPVRLSQEAEFRQVILDMCQQAQQSIRIWSPMLDHKLFHSDELSECISALARRNRYTRVEILLYDSQRVVKAGHALVDISRKLSSSISIKLVDPERRHRNDEFVLVDNEGVIYRSDFEQYEGSANFRDITTNNRLGRQFKSAWETGLHDPNLRQLKI
;
A
#
# COMPACT_ATOMS: atom_id res chain seq x y z
N MET A 1 -14.77 44.75 -2.36
CA MET A 1 -15.09 43.76 -1.31
C MET A 1 -16.25 42.93 -1.80
N SER A 2 -16.00 41.65 -2.08
CA SER A 2 -16.85 40.51 -1.71
C SER A 2 -15.97 39.26 -1.88
N ASN A 3 -15.71 38.63 -0.73
CA ASN A 3 -14.85 37.46 -0.53
C ASN A 3 -15.56 36.20 -1.03
N ASP A 4 -15.35 35.81 -2.29
CA ASP A 4 -15.80 34.50 -2.81
C ASP A 4 -14.64 33.65 -3.35
N LEU A 5 -13.43 33.92 -2.87
CA LEU A 5 -12.21 33.16 -3.17
C LEU A 5 -11.71 32.48 -1.90
N GLN A 6 -12.27 31.31 -1.56
CA GLN A 6 -11.61 30.25 -0.76
C GLN A 6 -12.58 29.06 -0.53
N LEU A 7 -12.79 28.22 -1.56
CA LEU A 7 -13.39 26.91 -1.37
C LEU A 7 -12.33 25.93 -0.83
N ASN A 8 -12.36 25.74 0.50
CA ASN A 8 -12.10 24.52 1.27
C ASN A 8 -11.03 23.53 0.76
N ARG A 9 -9.75 23.85 1.00
CA ARG A 9 -8.70 22.83 1.10
C ARG A 9 -8.67 22.28 2.53
N CYS A 10 -9.47 21.25 2.81
CA CYS A 10 -9.23 20.39 3.97
C CYS A 10 -8.60 19.07 3.52
N GLN A 11 -7.62 18.58 4.25
CA GLN A 11 -7.01 17.27 4.03
C GLN A 11 -7.59 16.29 5.04
N ILE A 12 -8.06 15.13 4.55
CA ILE A 12 -8.47 14.01 5.41
C ILE A 12 -7.34 12.99 5.40
N THR A 13 -6.85 12.63 6.58
CA THR A 13 -5.78 11.64 6.75
C THR A 13 -6.27 10.55 7.68
N HIS A 14 -6.02 9.29 7.31
CA HIS A 14 -6.15 8.16 8.22
C HIS A 14 -5.00 8.20 9.22
N VAL A 15 -5.30 8.13 10.52
CA VAL A 15 -4.30 8.32 11.58
C VAL A 15 -4.38 7.20 12.61
N ASP A 16 -3.22 6.80 13.11
CA ASP A 16 -3.13 5.90 14.26
C ASP A 16 -3.52 6.62 15.55
N TRP A 17 -4.29 5.95 16.41
CA TRP A 17 -4.74 6.54 17.68
C TRP A 17 -3.57 6.92 18.57
N ARG A 18 -2.55 6.08 18.74
CA ARG A 18 -1.42 6.35 19.64
C ARG A 18 -0.61 7.55 19.16
N ALA A 19 -0.43 7.69 17.84
CA ALA A 19 0.27 8.83 17.25
C ALA A 19 -0.54 10.14 17.31
N ALA A 20 -1.87 10.07 17.16
CA ALA A 20 -2.73 11.25 17.05
C ALA A 20 -3.60 11.51 18.30
N GLN A 21 -3.43 10.75 19.38
CA GLN A 21 -4.29 10.74 20.57
C GLN A 21 -4.56 12.14 21.08
N ASN A 22 -3.50 12.94 21.28
CA ASN A 22 -3.62 14.29 21.82
C ASN A 22 -4.46 15.20 20.92
N THR A 23 -4.24 15.13 19.61
CA THR A 23 -4.95 15.96 18.62
C THR A 23 -6.43 15.58 18.53
N LEU A 24 -6.72 14.28 18.38
CA LEU A 24 -8.08 13.76 18.31
C LEU A 24 -8.83 14.02 19.62
N SER A 25 -8.16 13.82 20.76
CA SER A 25 -8.76 14.02 22.07
C SER A 25 -9.07 15.49 22.34
N ASN A 26 -8.23 16.41 21.87
CA ASN A 26 -8.47 17.85 22.01
C ASN A 26 -9.66 18.32 21.16
N LEU A 27 -9.78 17.84 19.92
CA LEU A 27 -10.95 18.09 19.07
C LEU A 27 -12.24 17.60 19.74
N ARG A 28 -12.21 16.36 20.23
CA ARG A 28 -13.36 15.72 20.89
C ARG A 28 -13.71 16.39 22.21
N ARG A 29 -12.72 16.79 23.01
CA ARG A 29 -12.94 17.58 24.23
C ARG A 29 -13.63 18.91 23.92
N GLN A 30 -13.16 19.63 22.90
CA GLN A 30 -13.75 20.91 22.53
C GLN A 30 -15.22 20.77 22.09
N VAL A 31 -15.52 19.78 21.26
CA VAL A 31 -16.85 19.61 20.68
C VAL A 31 -17.82 18.87 21.61
N PHE A 32 -17.43 17.74 22.19
CA PHE A 32 -18.33 16.91 22.99
C PHE A 32 -18.39 17.36 24.45
N ILE A 33 -17.25 17.58 25.10
CA ILE A 33 -17.22 17.90 26.53
C ILE A 33 -17.55 19.38 26.77
N ILE A 34 -16.81 20.29 26.13
CA ILE A 34 -16.93 21.73 26.42
C ILE A 34 -18.20 22.31 25.80
N GLU A 35 -18.46 22.01 24.52
CA GLU A 35 -19.59 22.61 23.79
C GLU A 35 -20.92 21.86 24.04
N GLN A 36 -20.93 20.53 23.94
CA GLN A 36 -22.16 19.74 24.09
C GLN A 36 -22.45 19.27 25.52
N GLY A 37 -21.49 19.43 26.45
CA GLY A 37 -21.67 19.06 27.85
C GLY A 37 -21.67 17.56 28.12
N VAL A 38 -21.10 16.75 27.23
CA VAL A 38 -20.93 15.30 27.42
C VAL A 38 -19.99 15.05 28.61
N PRO A 39 -20.38 14.21 29.61
CA PRO A 39 -19.49 13.86 30.70
C PRO A 39 -18.18 13.25 30.21
N GLN A 40 -17.07 13.61 30.83
CA GLN A 40 -15.75 13.19 30.36
C GLN A 40 -15.60 11.66 30.35
N GLU A 41 -16.14 11.00 31.36
CA GLU A 41 -16.18 9.55 31.51
C GLU A 41 -16.99 8.84 30.41
N GLU A 42 -18.00 9.49 29.83
CA GLU A 42 -18.78 8.93 28.73
C GLU A 42 -18.11 9.16 27.36
N GLU A 43 -17.33 10.24 27.24
CA GLU A 43 -16.56 10.53 26.03
C GLU A 43 -15.46 9.48 25.79
N TRP A 44 -14.73 9.10 26.84
CA TRP A 44 -13.62 8.14 26.77
C TRP A 44 -14.10 6.72 27.07
N ASP A 45 -14.65 6.08 26.04
CA ASP A 45 -15.28 4.75 26.13
C ASP A 45 -14.29 3.56 26.11
N GLY A 46 -12.99 3.83 26.05
CA GLY A 46 -11.94 2.80 26.03
C GLY A 46 -11.80 2.04 24.71
N GLN A 47 -12.55 2.39 23.67
CA GLN A 47 -12.53 1.68 22.38
C GLN A 47 -11.58 2.31 21.35
N ASP A 48 -11.02 3.47 21.67
CA ASP A 48 -10.23 4.27 20.75
C ASP A 48 -8.96 3.57 20.23
N GLU A 49 -8.33 2.73 21.04
CA GLU A 49 -7.11 1.99 20.63
C GLU A 49 -7.39 0.94 19.55
N THR A 50 -8.60 0.39 19.52
CA THR A 50 -9.00 -0.66 18.57
C THR A 50 -9.70 -0.11 17.32
N ALA A 51 -9.90 1.20 17.27
CA ALA A 51 -10.67 1.85 16.24
C ALA A 51 -9.78 2.45 15.14
N GLN A 52 -10.32 2.56 13.94
CA GLN A 52 -9.70 3.33 12.86
C GLN A 52 -10.12 4.81 13.00
N HIS A 53 -9.19 5.74 12.80
CA HIS A 53 -9.43 7.18 12.99
C HIS A 53 -9.10 7.99 11.76
N TRP A 54 -9.86 9.07 11.57
CA TRP A 54 -9.56 10.10 10.58
C TRP A 54 -9.40 11.45 11.26
N LEU A 55 -8.47 12.24 10.72
CA LEU A 55 -8.21 13.61 11.08
C LEU A 55 -8.43 14.49 9.85
N ALA A 56 -9.25 15.53 10.02
CA ALA A 56 -9.37 16.62 9.07
C ALA A 56 -8.44 17.76 9.50
N THR A 57 -7.59 18.23 8.57
CA THR A 57 -6.80 19.45 8.75
C THR A 57 -7.15 20.52 7.72
N ASP A 58 -7.02 21.79 8.06
CA ASP A 58 -7.14 22.89 7.09
C ASP A 58 -5.84 23.07 6.27
N ALA A 59 -5.85 24.04 5.36
CA ALA A 59 -4.70 24.36 4.51
C ALA A 59 -3.44 24.80 5.28
N ALA A 60 -3.58 25.23 6.54
CA ALA A 60 -2.47 25.59 7.42
C ALA A 60 -1.99 24.39 8.27
N GLY A 61 -2.65 23.23 8.15
CA GLY A 61 -2.34 22.02 8.92
C GLY A 61 -3.01 21.98 10.30
N ILE A 62 -3.94 22.91 10.59
CA ILE A 62 -4.66 22.93 11.87
C ILE A 62 -5.69 21.81 11.87
N ALA A 63 -5.77 21.04 12.95
CA ALA A 63 -6.78 20.02 13.17
C ALA A 63 -8.16 20.65 13.36
N ILE A 64 -9.13 20.27 12.53
CA ILE A 64 -10.45 20.89 12.45
C ILE A 64 -11.61 19.90 12.56
N GLY A 65 -11.34 18.60 12.46
CA GLY A 65 -12.35 17.58 12.69
C GLY A 65 -11.81 16.17 12.75
N THR A 66 -12.63 15.22 13.19
CA THR A 66 -12.27 13.81 13.36
C THR A 66 -13.48 12.89 13.18
N ALA A 67 -13.19 11.62 12.87
CA ALA A 67 -14.12 10.51 12.81
C ALA A 67 -13.45 9.24 13.32
N ARG A 68 -14.27 8.30 13.82
CA ARG A 68 -13.84 6.98 14.26
C ARG A 68 -14.71 5.90 13.64
N LEU A 69 -14.12 4.78 13.23
CA LEU A 69 -14.79 3.55 12.84
C LEU A 69 -14.35 2.43 13.77
N LEU A 70 -15.30 1.84 14.49
CA LEU A 70 -15.06 0.68 15.34
C LEU A 70 -15.04 -0.62 14.53
N PRO A 71 -14.38 -1.69 15.02
CA PRO A 71 -14.42 -3.01 14.39
C PRO A 71 -15.82 -3.61 14.27
N SER A 72 -16.79 -3.12 15.05
CA SER A 72 -18.21 -3.48 14.94
C SER A 72 -18.87 -2.93 13.68
N GLY A 73 -18.24 -2.00 12.96
CA GLY A 73 -18.85 -1.22 11.88
C GLY A 73 -19.56 0.05 12.36
N GLN A 74 -19.43 0.39 13.65
CA GLN A 74 -19.99 1.63 14.20
C GLN A 74 -19.12 2.83 13.82
N ILE A 75 -19.71 3.80 13.14
CA ILE A 75 -19.10 5.11 12.89
C ILE A 75 -19.51 6.05 14.02
N GLY A 76 -18.53 6.73 14.61
CA GLY A 76 -18.76 7.57 15.77
C GLY A 76 -17.68 8.61 15.97
N ARG A 77 -17.77 9.33 17.10
CA ARG A 77 -16.86 10.42 17.48
C ARG A 77 -16.60 11.42 16.35
N MET A 78 -17.64 11.65 15.54
CA MET A 78 -17.67 12.63 14.46
C MET A 78 -17.70 14.04 15.06
N ALA A 79 -16.55 14.71 15.11
CA ALA A 79 -16.44 16.06 15.66
C ALA A 79 -15.88 17.01 14.61
N VAL A 80 -16.49 18.19 14.45
CA VAL A 80 -15.96 19.28 13.62
C VAL A 80 -16.08 20.57 14.45
N LEU A 81 -15.01 21.36 14.49
CA LEU A 81 -15.00 22.64 15.20
C LEU A 81 -16.09 23.57 14.65
N SER A 82 -16.72 24.37 15.52
CA SER A 82 -17.87 25.23 15.19
C SER A 82 -17.66 26.08 13.93
N ASP A 83 -16.49 26.69 13.83
CA ASP A 83 -16.14 27.65 12.77
C ASP A 83 -15.98 27.00 11.40
N TYR A 84 -15.86 25.67 11.39
CA TYR A 84 -15.66 24.84 10.20
C TYR A 84 -16.91 24.03 9.84
N ARG A 85 -18.03 24.17 10.56
CA ARG A 85 -19.29 23.48 10.24
C ARG A 85 -19.98 24.13 9.04
N GLY A 86 -20.82 23.35 8.34
CA GLY A 86 -21.50 23.81 7.12
C GLY A 86 -20.60 23.90 5.87
N THR A 87 -19.32 23.57 5.99
CA THR A 87 -18.32 23.63 4.90
C THR A 87 -18.16 22.31 4.12
N GLY A 88 -18.82 21.24 4.58
CA GLY A 88 -18.71 19.89 4.00
C GLY A 88 -17.70 18.96 4.67
N ILE A 89 -16.86 19.43 5.61
CA ILE A 89 -15.83 18.61 6.28
C ILE A 89 -16.41 17.33 6.92
N GLY A 90 -17.54 17.46 7.63
CA GLY A 90 -18.20 16.30 8.25
C GLY A 90 -18.61 15.25 7.22
N ALA A 91 -19.09 15.67 6.04
CA ALA A 91 -19.47 14.75 4.98
C ALA A 91 -18.23 14.06 4.38
N THR A 92 -17.11 14.76 4.23
CA THR A 92 -15.84 14.17 3.76
C THR A 92 -15.30 13.15 4.75
N LEU A 93 -15.33 13.46 6.06
CA LEU A 93 -14.93 12.53 7.13
C LEU A 93 -15.81 11.28 7.14
N LEU A 94 -17.13 11.45 7.06
CA LEU A 94 -18.09 10.35 7.02
C LEU A 94 -17.89 9.49 5.77
N GLY A 95 -17.69 10.12 4.61
CA GLY A 95 -17.40 9.43 3.37
C GLY A 95 -16.12 8.60 3.43
N ALA A 96 -15.05 9.13 4.05
CA ALA A 96 -13.81 8.40 4.26
C ALA A 96 -14.01 7.16 5.14
N ALA A 97 -14.74 7.30 6.27
CA ALA A 97 -15.03 6.19 7.17
C ALA A 97 -15.92 5.11 6.51
N VAL A 98 -16.99 5.51 5.81
CA VAL A 98 -17.88 4.59 5.08
C VAL A 98 -17.13 3.88 3.94
N ASN A 99 -16.30 4.60 3.18
CA ASN A 99 -15.50 4.00 2.13
C ASN A 99 -14.50 3.01 2.71
N HIS A 100 -13.84 3.33 3.82
CA HIS A 100 -12.96 2.38 4.47
C HIS A 100 -13.69 1.13 4.96
N ALA A 101 -14.89 1.30 5.55
CA ALA A 101 -15.73 0.16 5.90
C ALA A 101 -16.12 -0.70 4.68
N ARG A 102 -16.40 -0.11 3.52
CA ARG A 102 -16.60 -0.86 2.26
C ARG A 102 -15.37 -1.66 1.87
N HIS A 103 -14.17 -1.08 1.99
CA HIS A 103 -12.91 -1.77 1.68
C HIS A 103 -12.60 -2.90 2.67
N LEU A 104 -13.02 -2.77 3.93
CA LEU A 104 -12.96 -3.81 4.95
C LEU A 104 -14.07 -4.87 4.80
N GLY A 105 -14.89 -4.80 3.74
CA GLY A 105 -15.92 -5.79 3.46
C GLY A 105 -17.20 -5.67 4.30
N PHE A 106 -17.39 -4.58 5.06
CA PHE A 106 -18.65 -4.36 5.77
C PHE A 106 -19.80 -4.25 4.78
N THR A 107 -20.84 -5.07 4.99
CA THR A 107 -22.10 -5.00 4.22
C THR A 107 -23.08 -4.00 4.82
N THR A 108 -22.85 -3.58 6.08
CA THR A 108 -23.62 -2.55 6.77
C THR A 108 -22.70 -1.81 7.75
N VAL A 109 -22.88 -0.50 7.84
CA VAL A 109 -22.33 0.33 8.93
C VAL A 109 -23.47 0.97 9.68
N PHE A 110 -23.23 1.32 10.93
CA PHE A 110 -24.24 1.96 11.78
C PHE A 110 -23.64 3.09 12.61
N LEU A 111 -24.51 3.92 13.18
CA LEU A 111 -24.14 5.02 14.05
C LEU A 111 -25.32 5.41 14.95
N ASN A 112 -25.00 6.10 16.03
CA ASN A 112 -25.99 6.75 16.87
C ASN A 112 -26.00 8.24 16.51
N ALA A 113 -27.02 8.68 15.80
CA ALA A 113 -27.16 10.06 15.37
C ALA A 113 -27.89 10.89 16.42
N GLN A 114 -27.27 11.97 16.89
CA GLN A 114 -28.01 13.01 17.64
C GLN A 114 -29.17 13.52 16.80
N THR A 115 -30.31 13.81 17.44
CA THR A 115 -31.56 14.18 16.75
C THR A 115 -31.39 15.33 15.75
N HIS A 116 -30.55 16.32 16.06
CA HIS A 116 -30.28 17.45 15.17
C HIS A 116 -29.37 17.09 13.97
N ALA A 117 -28.63 15.98 14.03
CA ALA A 117 -27.75 15.49 12.97
C ALA A 117 -28.42 14.46 12.05
N LEU A 118 -29.67 14.07 12.30
CA LEU A 118 -30.43 13.12 11.48
C LEU A 118 -30.38 13.47 9.99
N GLY A 119 -30.70 14.71 9.63
CA GLY A 119 -30.70 15.16 8.24
C GLY A 119 -29.32 15.10 7.57
N PHE A 120 -28.24 15.22 8.36
CA PHE A 120 -26.88 15.07 7.86
C PHE A 120 -26.59 13.61 7.45
N TYR A 121 -26.92 12.65 8.31
CA TYR A 121 -26.69 11.23 8.03
C TYR A 121 -27.67 10.68 6.98
N GLN A 122 -28.91 11.16 6.94
CA GLN A 122 -29.89 10.82 5.88
C GLN A 122 -29.37 11.20 4.49
N ARG A 123 -28.75 12.38 4.34
CA ARG A 123 -28.14 12.80 3.07
C ARG A 123 -26.96 11.91 2.65
N ALA A 124 -26.29 11.28 3.61
CA ALA A 124 -25.20 10.33 3.36
C ALA A 124 -25.70 8.89 3.08
N GLY A 125 -27.02 8.67 3.10
CA GLY A 125 -27.65 7.37 2.81
C GLY A 125 -27.90 6.49 4.03
N PHE A 126 -27.81 7.04 5.26
CA PHE A 126 -28.24 6.33 6.46
C PHE A 126 -29.75 6.43 6.67
N THR A 127 -30.36 5.36 7.15
CA THR A 127 -31.76 5.29 7.54
C THR A 127 -31.87 5.06 9.03
N ALA A 128 -32.73 5.82 9.70
CA ALA A 128 -33.02 5.59 11.12
C ALA A 128 -33.80 4.28 11.28
N ASP A 129 -33.38 3.46 12.24
CA ASP A 129 -34.11 2.27 12.65
C ASP A 129 -34.33 2.32 14.17
N GLY A 130 -35.49 1.82 14.61
CA GLY A 130 -35.88 1.87 16.02
C GLY A 130 -36.45 3.21 16.50
N ALA A 131 -36.54 3.36 17.83
CA ALA A 131 -37.10 4.52 18.51
C ALA A 131 -35.98 5.44 19.04
N GLU A 132 -36.34 6.70 19.35
CA GLU A 132 -35.45 7.64 20.02
C GLU A 132 -34.98 7.09 21.38
N PHE A 133 -33.70 7.22 21.67
CA PHE A 133 -33.12 6.85 22.96
C PHE A 133 -32.15 7.92 23.47
N MET A 134 -31.82 7.85 24.76
CA MET A 134 -30.89 8.78 25.40
C MET A 134 -29.49 8.17 25.50
N GLU A 135 -28.48 8.91 25.07
CA GLU A 135 -27.06 8.56 25.20
C GLU A 135 -26.31 9.83 25.64
N ALA A 136 -25.55 9.76 26.73
CA ALA A 136 -24.90 10.92 27.39
C ALA A 136 -25.84 12.11 27.64
N GLY A 137 -27.11 11.84 27.97
CA GLY A 137 -28.11 12.88 28.21
C GLY A 137 -28.60 13.60 26.94
N ILE A 138 -28.25 13.11 25.74
CA ILE A 138 -28.65 13.68 24.45
C ILE A 138 -29.57 12.69 23.71
N PRO A 139 -30.65 13.15 23.06
CA PRO A 139 -31.55 12.28 22.30
C PRO A 139 -30.92 11.85 20.96
N HIS A 140 -30.89 10.54 20.73
CA HIS A 140 -30.29 9.89 19.57
C HIS A 140 -31.27 8.94 18.86
N TYR A 141 -30.97 8.66 17.60
CA TYR A 141 -31.54 7.56 16.82
C TYR A 141 -30.43 6.65 16.33
N HIS A 142 -30.66 5.35 16.40
CA HIS A 142 -29.79 4.39 15.74
C HIS A 142 -30.05 4.50 14.23
N MET A 143 -28.98 4.54 13.44
CA MET A 143 -29.08 4.63 12.00
C MET A 143 -28.13 3.66 11.34
N THR A 144 -28.60 3.01 10.28
CA THR A 144 -27.85 2.04 9.49
C THR A 144 -27.72 2.50 8.04
N GLN A 145 -26.64 2.10 7.39
CA GLN A 145 -26.46 2.23 5.94
C GLN A 145 -26.02 0.88 5.39
N SER A 146 -26.83 0.31 4.50
CA SER A 146 -26.41 -0.84 3.71
C SER A 146 -25.33 -0.43 2.72
N LEU A 147 -24.25 -1.19 2.70
CA LEU A 147 -23.14 -1.01 1.79
C LEU A 147 -23.25 -2.08 0.71
N ILE A 148 -23.44 -1.64 -0.53
CA ILE A 148 -23.23 -2.54 -1.67
C ILE A 148 -21.71 -2.76 -1.74
N PRO A 149 -21.21 -4.00 -1.63
CA PRO A 149 -19.81 -4.28 -1.92
C PRO A 149 -19.50 -3.73 -3.31
N ALA A 150 -18.38 -3.02 -3.49
CA ALA A 150 -18.00 -2.59 -4.82
C ALA A 150 -18.00 -3.82 -5.75
N GLU A 151 -18.74 -3.76 -6.88
CA GLU A 151 -18.79 -4.87 -7.83
C GLU A 151 -17.35 -5.31 -8.16
N SER A 152 -17.01 -6.53 -7.78
CA SER A 152 -15.78 -7.16 -8.26
C SER A 152 -15.95 -7.36 -9.77
N PRO A 153 -15.04 -6.83 -10.62
CA PRO A 153 -15.17 -7.05 -12.06
C PRO A 153 -15.11 -8.55 -12.36
N PRO A 154 -15.82 -9.02 -13.40
CA PRO A 154 -15.86 -10.45 -13.73
C PRO A 154 -14.46 -10.94 -14.08
N VAL A 155 -13.99 -11.95 -13.36
CA VAL A 155 -12.76 -12.68 -13.68
C VAL A 155 -12.97 -13.37 -15.03
N ARG A 156 -12.24 -12.94 -16.07
CA ARG A 156 -12.09 -13.68 -17.32
C ARG A 156 -10.66 -14.21 -17.41
N THR A 157 -10.55 -15.53 -17.34
CA THR A 157 -9.36 -16.35 -17.58
C THR A 157 -8.81 -16.09 -18.99
N ILE A 158 -7.52 -15.79 -19.10
CA ILE A 158 -6.75 -15.87 -20.36
C ILE A 158 -5.40 -16.50 -20.02
N GLU A 159 -5.12 -17.65 -20.63
CA GLU A 159 -3.85 -18.36 -20.59
C GLU A 159 -2.77 -17.65 -21.43
N ALA A 160 -1.54 -17.53 -20.91
CA ALA A 160 -0.29 -17.45 -21.68
C ALA A 160 0.95 -17.61 -20.75
N PRO A 161 2.09 -18.15 -21.23
CA PRO A 161 3.00 -18.99 -20.46
C PRO A 161 4.37 -18.37 -20.04
N GLU A 162 4.97 -19.08 -19.07
CA GLU A 162 6.26 -19.11 -18.32
C GLU A 162 7.51 -18.28 -18.71
N ILE A 163 8.12 -17.62 -17.70
CA ILE A 163 9.47 -17.82 -17.09
C ILE A 163 9.64 -16.87 -15.88
N ALA A 164 10.21 -17.28 -14.74
CA ALA A 164 9.44 -17.74 -13.58
C ALA A 164 8.82 -16.54 -12.85
N LEU A 165 7.56 -16.24 -13.18
CA LEU A 165 6.69 -15.47 -12.32
C LEU A 165 6.76 -16.13 -10.94
N LEU A 166 6.76 -15.35 -9.85
CA LEU A 166 6.09 -15.92 -8.67
C LEU A 166 4.72 -16.29 -9.22
N ASP A 167 4.47 -17.58 -9.34
CA ASP A 167 3.20 -18.16 -9.75
C ASP A 167 2.25 -17.97 -8.58
N PHE A 168 2.25 -16.81 -7.94
CA PHE A 168 1.38 -16.48 -6.85
C PHE A 168 1.44 -14.99 -6.52
N ASP A 169 0.30 -14.44 -6.13
CA ASP A 169 0.20 -13.12 -5.53
C ASP A 169 0.40 -13.23 -4.01
N THR A 170 1.15 -12.32 -3.41
CA THR A 170 1.21 -12.19 -1.94
C THR A 170 0.25 -11.08 -1.52
N LEU A 171 -0.81 -11.44 -0.80
CA LEU A 171 -1.88 -10.53 -0.41
C LEU A 171 -2.08 -10.57 1.10
N GLU A 172 -2.40 -9.42 1.70
CA GLU A 172 -2.91 -9.37 3.07
C GLU A 172 -4.28 -10.06 3.08
N ALA A 173 -4.45 -11.03 3.95
CA ALA A 173 -5.61 -11.89 4.02
C ALA A 173 -6.62 -11.37 5.05
N ASP A 174 -7.90 -11.51 4.74
CA ASP A 174 -8.97 -11.23 5.70
C ASP A 174 -9.26 -12.52 6.48
N TRP A 175 -8.97 -12.54 7.79
CA TRP A 175 -9.18 -13.74 8.61
C TRP A 175 -10.64 -14.24 8.56
N SER A 176 -11.61 -13.34 8.43
CA SER A 176 -13.03 -13.72 8.39
C SER A 176 -13.40 -14.47 7.11
N ALA A 177 -12.74 -14.15 5.99
CA ALA A 177 -12.97 -14.78 4.68
C ALA A 177 -11.99 -15.93 4.39
N ASP A 178 -10.73 -15.79 4.79
CA ASP A 178 -9.62 -16.66 4.43
C ASP A 178 -9.16 -17.57 5.56
N GLY A 179 -9.65 -17.39 6.80
CA GLY A 179 -9.18 -18.10 8.00
C GLY A 179 -9.26 -19.62 7.88
N ALA A 180 -10.34 -20.15 7.29
CA ALA A 180 -10.46 -21.60 7.05
C ALA A 180 -9.37 -22.13 6.11
N THR A 181 -9.06 -21.39 5.04
CA THR A 181 -8.01 -21.74 4.09
C THR A 181 -6.61 -21.62 4.72
N ILE A 182 -6.39 -20.59 5.53
CA ILE A 182 -5.13 -20.40 6.26
C ILE A 182 -4.89 -21.56 7.24
N ILE A 183 -5.93 -21.97 7.97
CA ILE A 183 -5.87 -23.11 8.90
C ILE A 183 -5.55 -24.40 8.13
N ALA A 184 -6.18 -24.64 6.98
CA ALA A 184 -5.90 -25.82 6.16
C ALA A 184 -4.44 -25.90 5.70
N VAL A 185 -3.85 -24.78 5.25
CA VAL A 185 -2.43 -24.73 4.85
C VAL A 185 -1.50 -24.90 6.05
N ARG A 186 -1.84 -24.32 7.20
CA ARG A 186 -1.10 -24.54 8.46
C ARG A 186 -1.17 -25.99 8.90
N ASP A 187 -2.32 -26.64 8.77
CA ASP A 187 -2.51 -28.04 9.18
C ASP A 187 -1.61 -28.98 8.38
N LEU A 188 -1.64 -28.85 7.05
CA LEU A 188 -0.82 -29.65 6.14
C LEU A 188 0.69 -29.52 6.41
N VAL A 189 1.17 -28.32 6.75
CA VAL A 189 2.60 -28.06 6.91
C VAL A 189 3.06 -28.16 8.37
N LEU A 190 2.39 -27.46 9.28
CA LEU A 190 2.81 -27.37 10.68
C LEU A 190 2.43 -28.63 11.46
N SER A 191 1.19 -29.13 11.32
CA SER A 191 0.76 -30.31 12.10
C SER A 191 1.14 -31.63 11.42
N GLN A 192 0.82 -31.81 10.14
CA GLN A 192 1.01 -33.10 9.48
C GLN A 192 2.46 -33.41 9.10
N GLU A 193 3.27 -32.40 8.74
CA GLU A 193 4.68 -32.61 8.35
C GLU A 193 5.67 -32.33 9.48
N LEU A 194 5.43 -31.26 10.26
CA LEU A 194 6.33 -30.84 11.33
C LEU A 194 5.88 -31.30 12.73
N GLU A 195 4.85 -32.15 12.80
CA GLU A 195 4.30 -32.75 14.03
C GLU A 195 3.99 -31.72 15.14
N GLN A 196 3.66 -30.49 14.77
CA GLN A 196 3.31 -29.43 15.71
C GLN A 196 1.91 -29.65 16.31
N PRO A 197 1.67 -29.22 17.57
CA PRO A 197 0.38 -29.37 18.22
C PRO A 197 -0.72 -28.56 17.51
N ALA A 198 -1.96 -29.04 17.56
CA ALA A 198 -3.11 -28.42 16.91
C ALA A 198 -3.37 -26.96 17.34
N GLU A 199 -2.93 -26.59 18.55
CA GLU A 199 -2.98 -25.23 19.10
C GLU A 199 -2.19 -24.19 18.28
N ILE A 200 -1.24 -24.63 17.45
CA ILE A 200 -0.48 -23.75 16.57
C ILE A 200 -1.26 -23.36 15.30
N LEU A 201 -2.32 -24.11 14.95
CA LEU A 201 -3.07 -23.93 13.72
C LEU A 201 -3.98 -22.70 13.80
N ASN A 202 -4.63 -22.52 14.94
CA ASN A 202 -5.37 -21.31 15.26
C ASN A 202 -5.39 -20.98 16.75
N ASP A 203 -5.50 -19.69 17.06
CA ASP A 203 -5.83 -19.17 18.38
C ASP A 203 -6.84 -18.01 18.26
N ASP A 204 -7.40 -17.58 19.39
CA ASP A 204 -8.33 -16.45 19.40
C ASP A 204 -7.71 -15.16 18.88
N ALA A 205 -6.39 -15.05 18.97
CA ALA A 205 -5.66 -13.88 18.53
C ALA A 205 -5.47 -13.85 17.01
N ASP A 206 -5.72 -14.92 16.25
CA ASP A 206 -5.75 -14.84 14.78
C ASP A 206 -6.81 -13.86 14.28
N LYS A 207 -7.87 -13.58 15.06
CA LYS A 207 -8.91 -12.59 14.73
C LYS A 207 -8.40 -11.14 14.76
N THR A 208 -7.29 -10.88 15.47
CA THR A 208 -6.73 -9.54 15.69
C THR A 208 -5.36 -9.37 15.05
N HIS A 209 -4.69 -10.45 14.70
CA HIS A 209 -3.39 -10.43 14.04
C HIS A 209 -3.51 -10.33 12.53
N LEU A 210 -2.43 -9.87 11.91
CA LEU A 210 -2.34 -9.72 10.47
C LEU A 210 -1.90 -11.02 9.83
N HIS A 211 -2.48 -11.34 8.68
CA HIS A 211 -2.14 -12.53 7.92
C HIS A 211 -1.83 -12.15 6.48
N TRP A 212 -0.93 -12.90 5.88
CA TRP A 212 -0.72 -12.88 4.44
C TRP A 212 -0.85 -14.29 3.90
N HIS A 213 -1.39 -14.39 2.69
CA HIS A 213 -1.35 -15.61 1.91
C HIS A 213 -0.66 -15.39 0.57
N ALA A 214 -0.01 -16.44 0.09
CA ALA A 214 0.48 -16.56 -1.26
C ALA A 214 -0.57 -17.33 -2.06
N LYS A 215 -1.20 -16.70 -3.05
CA LYS A 215 -2.24 -17.33 -3.90
C LYS A 215 -1.70 -17.68 -5.28
N HIS A 216 -1.60 -18.96 -5.58
CA HIS A 216 -1.27 -19.48 -6.91
C HIS A 216 -2.32 -19.03 -7.96
N PRO A 217 -2.02 -18.97 -9.28
CA PRO A 217 -2.95 -18.40 -10.26
C PRO A 217 -4.18 -19.29 -10.45
N SER A 218 -4.15 -20.54 -9.95
CA SER A 218 -5.32 -21.41 -9.79
C SER A 218 -6.33 -20.89 -8.75
N GLY A 219 -5.96 -19.89 -7.95
CA GLY A 219 -6.73 -19.39 -6.80
C GLY A 219 -6.40 -20.11 -5.48
N GLU A 220 -5.55 -21.14 -5.52
CA GLU A 220 -5.13 -21.92 -4.36
C GLU A 220 -4.17 -21.13 -3.47
N THR A 221 -4.36 -21.22 -2.15
CA THR A 221 -3.39 -20.67 -1.20
C THR A 221 -2.25 -21.66 -0.99
N ILE A 222 -1.05 -21.27 -1.37
CA ILE A 222 0.15 -22.13 -1.38
C ILE A 222 1.15 -21.79 -0.28
N GLY A 223 0.92 -20.70 0.45
CA GLY A 223 1.68 -20.36 1.63
C GLY A 223 1.01 -19.27 2.44
N VAL A 224 1.33 -19.20 3.73
CA VAL A 224 0.74 -18.26 4.68
C VAL A 224 1.76 -17.81 5.71
N VAL A 225 1.58 -16.62 6.24
CA VAL A 225 2.33 -16.12 7.40
C VAL A 225 1.44 -15.22 8.25
N ARG A 226 1.67 -15.22 9.57
CA ARG A 226 1.02 -14.33 10.54
C ARG A 226 2.05 -13.33 11.06
N MET A 227 1.59 -12.12 11.39
CA MET A 227 2.35 -11.18 12.21
C MET A 227 1.43 -10.56 13.24
N ASP A 228 1.89 -10.42 14.47
CA ASP A 228 1.18 -9.62 15.45
C ASP A 228 1.43 -8.12 15.31
N LEU A 229 0.74 -7.33 16.13
CA LEU A 229 0.84 -5.87 16.09
C LEU A 229 2.15 -5.34 16.67
N GLU A 230 2.93 -6.18 17.34
CA GLU A 230 4.25 -5.84 17.89
C GLU A 230 5.38 -6.19 16.92
N GLY A 231 5.07 -6.81 15.77
CA GLY A 231 6.05 -7.18 14.76
C GLY A 231 6.60 -8.60 14.94
N ASN A 232 5.95 -9.43 15.74
CA ASN A 232 6.29 -10.83 15.92
C ASN A 232 5.65 -11.65 14.79
N ILE A 233 6.49 -12.05 13.84
CA ILE A 233 6.13 -12.88 12.71
C ILE A 233 6.15 -14.35 13.16
N SER A 234 5.10 -15.10 12.82
CA SER A 234 4.92 -16.49 13.22
C SER A 234 4.10 -17.28 12.19
N ARG A 235 3.99 -18.59 12.40
CA ARG A 235 3.12 -19.49 11.62
C ARG A 235 3.37 -19.42 10.10
N LEU A 236 4.64 -19.26 9.71
CA LEU A 236 5.06 -19.34 8.32
C LEU A 236 4.91 -20.79 7.84
N ALA A 237 4.04 -21.01 6.85
CA ALA A 237 3.82 -22.31 6.25
C ALA A 237 3.79 -22.18 4.72
N VAL A 238 4.48 -23.09 4.02
CA VAL A 238 4.49 -23.16 2.55
C VAL A 238 4.30 -24.61 2.15
N LEU A 239 3.32 -24.85 1.27
CA LEU A 239 3.00 -26.19 0.77
C LEU A 239 4.24 -26.82 0.10
N PRO A 240 4.54 -28.11 0.35
CA PRO A 240 5.76 -28.77 -0.11
C PRO A 240 6.08 -28.57 -1.59
N GLU A 241 5.08 -28.69 -2.45
CA GLU A 241 5.16 -28.59 -3.91
C GLU A 241 5.51 -27.18 -4.43
N HIS A 242 5.34 -26.15 -3.59
CA HIS A 242 5.63 -24.75 -3.89
C HIS A 242 6.88 -24.20 -3.17
N ARG A 243 7.63 -25.07 -2.48
CA ARG A 243 8.91 -24.70 -1.87
C ARG A 243 9.98 -24.40 -2.92
N HIS A 244 11.01 -23.67 -2.51
CA HIS A 244 12.10 -23.20 -3.40
C HIS A 244 11.68 -22.26 -4.54
N ARG A 245 10.41 -21.80 -4.55
CA ARG A 245 9.88 -20.78 -5.48
C ARG A 245 9.87 -19.36 -4.90
N GLY A 246 10.49 -19.14 -3.74
CA GLY A 246 10.54 -17.83 -3.09
C GLY A 246 9.29 -17.43 -2.30
N VAL A 247 8.26 -18.30 -2.20
CA VAL A 247 7.01 -18.07 -1.43
C VAL A 247 7.27 -17.56 -0.02
N ALA A 248 8.11 -18.29 0.73
CA ALA A 248 8.43 -17.93 2.11
C ALA A 248 9.09 -16.55 2.21
N ARG A 249 9.99 -16.20 1.29
CA ARG A 249 10.66 -14.90 1.27
C ARG A 249 9.71 -13.77 0.92
N ALA A 250 8.79 -13.99 -0.02
CA ALA A 250 7.78 -13.00 -0.40
C ALA A 250 6.81 -12.72 0.76
N LEU A 251 6.37 -13.77 1.47
CA LEU A 251 5.53 -13.66 2.67
C LEU A 251 6.24 -12.90 3.80
N LEU A 252 7.51 -13.24 4.09
CA LEU A 252 8.30 -12.53 5.09
C LEU A 252 8.52 -11.05 4.71
N ALA A 253 8.80 -10.77 3.43
CA ALA A 253 8.97 -9.40 2.95
C ALA A 253 7.67 -8.58 3.10
N ALA A 254 6.50 -9.17 2.80
CA ALA A 254 5.21 -8.50 2.97
C ALA A 254 4.93 -8.16 4.45
N ALA A 255 5.20 -9.10 5.37
CA ALA A 255 5.06 -8.88 6.80
C ALA A 255 6.02 -7.79 7.32
N VAL A 256 7.30 -7.85 6.96
CA VAL A 256 8.31 -6.84 7.34
C VAL A 256 7.96 -5.45 6.80
N ALA A 257 7.49 -5.36 5.55
CA ALA A 257 7.05 -4.09 4.97
C ALA A 257 5.86 -3.50 5.75
N ARG A 258 4.97 -4.35 6.29
CA ARG A 258 3.88 -3.90 7.16
C ARG A 258 4.40 -3.42 8.52
N ALA A 259 5.31 -4.15 9.15
CA ALA A 259 5.94 -3.74 10.41
C ALA A 259 6.62 -2.37 10.29
N TYR A 260 7.35 -2.14 9.19
CA TYR A 260 7.96 -0.85 8.88
C TYR A 260 6.92 0.27 8.74
N ARG A 261 5.81 0.02 8.02
CA ARG A 261 4.70 0.99 7.88
C ARG A 261 4.01 1.30 9.22
N PHE A 262 4.02 0.36 10.16
CA PHE A 262 3.56 0.57 11.53
C PHE A 262 4.57 1.32 12.40
N GLY A 263 5.74 1.68 11.86
CA GLY A 263 6.79 2.37 12.58
C GLY A 263 7.44 1.51 13.66
N LEU A 264 7.35 0.18 13.54
CA LEU A 264 7.96 -0.73 14.50
C LEU A 264 9.49 -0.63 14.39
N PRO A 265 10.22 -0.59 15.52
CA PRO A 265 11.67 -0.46 15.52
C PRO A 265 12.37 -1.75 15.06
N GLU A 266 11.67 -2.88 15.14
CA GLU A 266 12.18 -4.19 14.74
C GLU A 266 11.02 -5.10 14.30
N ALA A 267 11.36 -6.15 13.55
CA ALA A 267 10.51 -7.31 13.33
C ALA A 267 11.24 -8.56 13.81
N GLN A 268 10.53 -9.47 14.46
CA GLN A 268 11.12 -10.69 15.00
C GLN A 268 10.38 -11.94 14.56
N PHE A 269 11.11 -13.02 14.34
CA PHE A 269 10.59 -14.32 13.93
C PHE A 269 11.16 -15.39 14.83
N SER A 270 10.29 -16.15 15.51
CA SER A 270 10.71 -17.38 16.18
C SER A 270 10.62 -18.53 15.19
N GLY A 271 11.77 -19.09 14.81
CA GLY A 271 11.88 -20.03 13.71
C GLY A 271 12.65 -21.29 14.04
N LEU A 272 12.37 -22.36 13.31
CA LEU A 272 13.16 -23.57 13.34
C LEU A 272 14.60 -23.27 12.90
N GLN A 273 15.58 -23.75 13.67
CA GLN A 273 17.00 -23.47 13.44
C GLN A 273 17.49 -23.99 12.08
N ASN A 274 16.91 -25.06 11.56
CA ASN A 274 17.24 -25.60 10.24
C ASN A 274 16.82 -24.68 9.07
N LEU A 275 16.03 -23.64 9.32
CA LEU A 275 15.63 -22.61 8.35
C LEU A 275 16.46 -21.32 8.45
N GLU A 276 17.55 -21.29 9.22
CA GLU A 276 18.42 -20.12 9.40
C GLU A 276 18.83 -19.44 8.08
N ARG A 277 19.13 -20.24 7.05
CA ARG A 277 19.50 -19.72 5.73
C ARG A 277 18.39 -18.89 5.08
N LEU A 278 17.13 -19.24 5.29
CA LEU A 278 15.98 -18.48 4.78
C LEU A 278 15.87 -17.13 5.48
N PHE A 279 16.00 -17.11 6.81
CA PHE A 279 15.85 -15.88 7.60
C PHE A 279 17.00 -14.92 7.37
N THR A 280 18.24 -15.42 7.34
CA THR A 280 19.43 -14.61 7.00
C THR A 280 19.35 -14.03 5.59
N GLN A 281 18.91 -14.81 4.60
CA GLN A 281 18.66 -14.30 3.24
C GLN A 281 17.49 -13.31 3.14
N SER A 282 16.61 -13.29 4.14
CA SER A 282 15.51 -12.31 4.25
C SER A 282 15.90 -11.09 5.11
N GLY A 283 17.17 -11.02 5.52
CA GLY A 283 17.74 -9.90 6.28
C GLY A 283 17.50 -9.95 7.78
N PHE A 284 17.16 -11.11 8.35
CA PHE A 284 17.10 -11.29 9.80
C PHE A 284 18.42 -11.85 10.34
N THR A 285 18.75 -11.50 11.58
CA THR A 285 19.93 -11.99 12.31
C THR A 285 19.48 -12.80 13.53
N PRO A 286 20.10 -13.97 13.82
CA PRO A 286 19.79 -14.72 15.02
C PRO A 286 20.16 -13.93 16.28
N THR A 287 19.29 -13.94 17.29
CA THR A 287 19.50 -13.28 18.58
C THR A 287 19.16 -14.19 19.75
N GLY A 288 19.99 -14.15 20.79
CA GLY A 288 19.87 -15.02 21.96
C GLY A 288 20.29 -16.47 21.72
N GLU A 289 20.16 -17.30 22.75
CA GLU A 289 20.50 -18.73 22.68
C GLU A 289 19.36 -19.54 22.04
N PRO A 290 19.68 -20.59 21.24
CA PRO A 290 18.68 -21.52 20.75
C PRO A 290 17.93 -22.19 21.89
N PHE A 291 16.65 -22.49 21.67
CA PHE A 291 15.79 -23.14 22.67
C PHE A 291 14.93 -24.23 22.04
N MET A 292 14.44 -25.15 22.87
CA MET A 292 13.53 -26.20 22.41
C MET A 292 12.09 -25.73 22.53
N ALA A 293 11.36 -25.72 21.41
CA ALA A 293 9.92 -25.49 21.37
C ALA A 293 9.25 -26.61 20.59
N HIS A 294 8.19 -27.18 21.18
CA HIS A 294 7.42 -28.28 20.59
C HIS A 294 8.27 -29.46 20.08
N GLY A 295 9.38 -29.76 20.75
CA GLY A 295 10.28 -30.87 20.37
C GLY A 295 11.31 -30.53 19.29
N HIS A 296 11.36 -29.29 18.78
CA HIS A 296 12.30 -28.86 17.75
C HIS A 296 13.18 -27.68 18.19
N PRO A 297 14.44 -27.61 17.72
CA PRO A 297 15.33 -26.49 18.01
C PRO A 297 14.86 -25.23 17.29
N HIS A 298 14.63 -24.17 18.06
CA HIS A 298 14.21 -22.86 17.60
C HIS A 298 15.26 -21.81 17.95
N GLN A 299 15.26 -20.73 17.17
CA GLN A 299 16.09 -19.55 17.34
C GLN A 299 15.21 -18.32 17.10
N ILE A 300 15.42 -17.27 17.90
CA ILE A 300 14.83 -15.96 17.61
C ILE A 300 15.67 -15.29 16.53
N TYR A 301 15.03 -14.81 15.48
CA TYR A 301 15.64 -14.03 14.41
C TYR A 301 15.05 -12.62 14.44
N GLN A 302 15.88 -11.59 14.53
CA GLN A 302 15.45 -10.20 14.56
C GLN A 302 15.94 -9.43 13.34
N LYS A 303 15.16 -8.47 12.91
CA LYS A 303 15.50 -7.52 11.85
C LYS A 303 15.26 -6.11 12.37
N ASP A 304 16.33 -5.36 12.51
CA ASP A 304 16.29 -3.95 12.90
C ASP A 304 15.68 -3.11 11.76
N LEU A 305 14.67 -2.31 12.09
CA LEU A 305 13.93 -1.45 11.19
C LEU A 305 14.13 0.04 11.51
N SER A 306 14.99 0.36 12.48
CA SER A 306 15.28 1.73 12.90
C SER A 306 16.01 2.53 11.81
N VAL A 307 15.63 3.79 11.66
CA VAL A 307 16.02 4.70 10.57
C VAL A 307 17.55 4.92 10.48
N GLY A 308 18.30 4.66 11.55
CA GLY A 308 19.76 4.90 11.64
C GLY A 308 20.68 3.74 11.22
N ASN A 309 20.23 2.48 11.28
CA ASN A 309 21.13 1.34 11.05
C ASN A 309 21.20 0.86 9.60
N ILE A 310 20.33 1.34 8.73
CA ILE A 310 20.40 1.08 7.28
C ILE A 310 21.66 1.75 6.68
N GLU A 311 22.11 2.90 7.20
CA GLU A 311 23.36 3.54 6.75
C GLU A 311 24.62 2.87 7.31
N HIS A 312 24.56 2.26 8.50
CA HIS A 312 25.72 1.64 9.15
C HIS A 312 25.96 0.20 8.64
N GLN A 313 24.89 -0.59 8.41
CA GLN A 313 25.02 -1.91 7.76
C GLN A 313 25.40 -1.81 6.27
N ARG A 314 25.07 -0.69 5.60
CA ARG A 314 25.57 -0.34 4.26
C ARG A 314 27.09 -0.16 4.21
N ARG A 315 27.75 0.23 5.30
CA ARG A 315 29.21 0.44 5.32
C ARG A 315 29.99 -0.84 5.61
N GLU A 316 29.48 -1.73 6.44
CA GLU A 316 30.21 -2.95 6.81
C GLU A 316 30.15 -4.04 5.72
N GLN A 317 29.04 -4.13 4.96
CA GLN A 317 28.96 -5.02 3.79
C GLN A 317 29.62 -4.45 2.52
N SER A 318 30.00 -3.17 2.52
CA SER A 318 30.66 -2.49 1.38
C SER A 318 32.20 -2.53 1.46
N SER A 319 32.80 -3.31 2.34
CA SER A 319 34.27 -3.35 2.54
C SER A 319 35.01 -4.52 1.89
N ILE A 320 34.33 -5.36 1.10
CA ILE A 320 34.99 -6.39 0.27
C ILE A 320 34.34 -6.40 -1.12
N ALA A 321 34.78 -5.46 -1.95
CA ALA A 321 34.85 -5.49 -3.42
C ALA A 321 34.81 -4.05 -3.95
N ASP A 322 35.83 -3.25 -3.57
CA ASP A 322 36.39 -2.36 -4.57
C ASP A 322 36.99 -3.27 -5.66
N ASP A 323 36.71 -2.94 -6.92
CA ASP A 323 37.20 -3.59 -8.14
C ASP A 323 36.37 -4.80 -8.62
N THR A 324 35.38 -4.56 -9.48
CA THR A 324 35.19 -5.34 -10.73
C THR A 324 34.10 -4.72 -11.62
N ASP A 325 34.47 -4.59 -12.90
CA ASP A 325 33.68 -4.22 -14.08
C ASP A 325 32.15 -4.41 -13.97
N ILE A 326 31.42 -3.32 -14.24
CA ILE A 326 30.02 -3.39 -14.66
C ILE A 326 30.03 -4.10 -16.02
N ASP A 327 29.72 -5.40 -16.02
CA ASP A 327 29.48 -6.17 -17.24
C ASP A 327 28.30 -5.53 -17.98
N ILE A 328 28.61 -4.73 -19.01
CA ILE A 328 27.64 -4.05 -19.87
C ILE A 328 26.88 -5.14 -20.63
N ARG A 329 25.80 -5.65 -20.04
CA ARG A 329 24.89 -6.56 -20.72
C ARG A 329 24.30 -5.84 -21.92
N THR A 330 24.64 -6.31 -23.11
CA THR A 330 24.19 -5.75 -24.40
C THR A 330 22.82 -6.27 -24.82
N ASP A 331 21.92 -6.44 -23.85
CA ASP A 331 20.60 -7.04 -24.05
C ASP A 331 19.76 -6.20 -25.04
N LYS A 332 19.13 -6.90 -25.97
CA LYS A 332 18.39 -6.35 -27.11
C LYS A 332 16.89 -6.45 -26.87
N LEU A 333 16.24 -5.29 -26.88
CA LEU A 333 14.79 -5.16 -26.81
C LEU A 333 14.15 -6.01 -27.92
N ALA A 334 13.08 -6.72 -27.58
CA ALA A 334 12.37 -7.65 -28.46
C ALA A 334 13.18 -8.87 -28.93
N ARG A 335 14.38 -9.15 -28.40
CA ARG A 335 15.15 -10.35 -28.73
C ARG A 335 15.50 -11.18 -27.50
N ASP A 336 15.92 -10.52 -26.43
CA ASP A 336 16.42 -11.22 -25.25
C ASP A 336 15.31 -11.42 -24.24
N HIS A 337 15.03 -12.70 -23.96
CA HIS A 337 13.91 -13.16 -23.15
C HIS A 337 14.29 -13.43 -21.69
N GLN A 338 15.59 -13.39 -21.37
CA GLN A 338 16.09 -13.76 -20.05
C GLN A 338 15.87 -12.61 -19.07
N PRO A 339 15.20 -12.85 -17.92
CA PRO A 339 15.02 -11.82 -16.92
C PRO A 339 16.35 -11.52 -16.21
N VAL A 340 16.59 -10.23 -15.98
CA VAL A 340 17.71 -9.70 -15.21
C VAL A 340 17.18 -9.31 -13.84
N ARG A 341 17.80 -9.84 -12.77
CA ARG A 341 17.50 -9.38 -11.40
C ARG A 341 18.24 -8.08 -11.14
N LEU A 342 17.55 -7.12 -10.54
CA LEU A 342 18.07 -5.82 -10.18
C LEU A 342 17.93 -5.64 -8.68
N SER A 343 19.01 -5.22 -8.04
CA SER A 343 19.15 -5.08 -6.59
C SER A 343 19.80 -3.77 -6.17
N GLN A 344 20.25 -2.96 -7.13
CA GLN A 344 20.87 -1.66 -6.88
C GLN A 344 20.30 -0.57 -7.79
N GLU A 345 20.28 0.66 -7.28
CA GLU A 345 19.86 1.87 -8.01
C GLU A 345 20.56 2.00 -9.37
N ALA A 346 21.87 1.77 -9.42
CA ALA A 346 22.67 1.91 -10.62
C ALA A 346 22.24 0.91 -11.72
N GLU A 347 21.89 -0.32 -11.34
CA GLU A 347 21.41 -1.35 -12.27
C GLU A 347 20.06 -0.95 -12.87
N PHE A 348 19.13 -0.44 -12.05
CA PHE A 348 17.85 0.08 -12.54
C PHE A 348 18.05 1.24 -13.51
N ARG A 349 18.87 2.23 -13.12
CA ARG A 349 19.13 3.41 -13.96
C ARG A 349 19.72 3.01 -15.33
N GLN A 350 20.67 2.07 -15.33
CA GLN A 350 21.29 1.58 -16.54
C GLN A 350 20.30 0.83 -17.43
N VAL A 351 19.55 -0.12 -16.88
CA VAL A 351 18.59 -0.92 -17.68
C VAL A 351 17.42 -0.09 -18.19
N ILE A 352 16.93 0.88 -17.42
CA ILE A 352 15.93 1.86 -17.89
C ILE A 352 16.46 2.60 -19.12
N LEU A 353 17.69 3.11 -19.04
CA LEU A 353 18.33 3.81 -20.15
C LEU A 353 18.49 2.89 -21.38
N ASP A 354 19.02 1.68 -21.19
CA ASP A 354 19.28 0.73 -22.27
C ASP A 354 18.01 0.29 -23.01
N MET A 355 16.91 0.05 -22.28
CA MET A 355 15.63 -0.26 -22.91
C MET A 355 15.03 0.95 -23.62
N CYS A 356 15.03 2.12 -22.97
CA CYS A 356 14.43 3.31 -23.57
C CYS A 356 15.18 3.73 -24.84
N GLN A 357 16.50 3.60 -24.89
CA GLN A 357 17.31 3.89 -26.09
C GLN A 357 16.91 3.03 -27.30
N GLN A 358 16.41 1.82 -27.04
CA GLN A 358 15.98 0.87 -28.07
C GLN A 358 14.51 1.01 -28.47
N ALA A 359 13.72 1.78 -27.72
CA ALA A 359 12.29 1.95 -27.93
C ALA A 359 11.95 2.47 -29.34
N GLN A 360 10.90 1.92 -29.96
CA GLN A 360 10.48 2.28 -31.31
C GLN A 360 9.08 2.89 -31.38
N GLN A 361 8.20 2.56 -30.42
CA GLN A 361 6.77 2.86 -30.47
C GLN A 361 6.26 3.59 -29.23
N SER A 362 6.51 3.07 -28.03
CA SER A 362 5.94 3.64 -26.81
C SER A 362 6.77 3.41 -25.57
N ILE A 363 6.68 4.34 -24.63
CA ILE A 363 7.18 4.15 -23.26
C ILE A 363 6.04 4.46 -22.31
N ARG A 364 5.73 3.56 -21.38
CA ARG A 364 4.75 3.79 -20.31
C ARG A 364 5.42 3.63 -18.96
N ILE A 365 5.29 4.62 -18.09
CA ILE A 365 5.92 4.62 -16.77
C ILE A 365 4.82 4.76 -15.72
N TRP A 366 4.64 3.74 -14.89
CA TRP A 366 3.88 3.86 -13.65
C TRP A 366 4.88 4.03 -12.52
N SER A 367 4.99 5.25 -11.98
CA SER A 367 5.88 5.54 -10.86
C SER A 367 5.17 6.44 -9.86
N PRO A 368 4.84 5.94 -8.65
CA PRO A 368 4.15 6.74 -7.62
C PRO A 368 4.82 8.09 -7.34
N MET A 369 6.16 8.11 -7.32
CA MET A 369 6.95 9.30 -6.97
C MET A 369 7.77 9.88 -8.12
N LEU A 370 7.88 9.19 -9.26
CA LEU A 370 8.81 9.49 -10.35
C LEU A 370 10.21 9.78 -9.81
N ASP A 371 10.85 8.73 -9.28
CA ASP A 371 12.12 8.82 -8.58
C ASP A 371 13.18 9.56 -9.39
N HIS A 372 13.67 10.67 -8.84
CA HIS A 372 14.67 11.53 -9.45
C HIS A 372 15.96 10.76 -9.76
N LYS A 373 16.34 9.77 -8.95
CA LYS A 373 17.57 9.01 -9.19
C LYS A 373 17.51 8.09 -10.40
N LEU A 374 16.31 7.62 -10.74
CA LEU A 374 16.06 6.71 -11.87
C LEU A 374 15.68 7.46 -13.14
N PHE A 375 14.89 8.54 -13.02
CA PHE A 375 14.22 9.17 -14.15
C PHE A 375 14.69 10.60 -14.47
N HIS A 376 15.56 11.20 -13.64
CA HIS A 376 16.18 12.49 -13.93
C HIS A 376 17.62 12.30 -14.41
N SER A 377 17.79 12.20 -15.73
CA SER A 377 19.10 12.32 -16.38
C SER A 377 18.95 12.93 -17.77
N ASP A 378 20.03 13.53 -18.27
CA ASP A 378 20.07 14.12 -19.60
C ASP A 378 20.01 13.03 -20.68
N GLU A 379 20.69 11.90 -20.46
CA GLU A 379 20.74 10.76 -21.38
C GLU A 379 19.35 10.14 -21.58
N LEU A 380 18.62 9.91 -20.49
CA LEU A 380 17.27 9.35 -20.55
C LEU A 380 16.30 10.34 -21.20
N SER A 381 16.43 11.63 -20.86
CA SER A 381 15.59 12.69 -21.41
C SER A 381 15.77 12.87 -22.91
N GLU A 382 17.01 12.79 -23.41
CA GLU A 382 17.30 12.86 -24.84
C GLU A 382 16.73 11.64 -25.58
N CYS A 383 16.89 10.44 -25.01
CA CYS A 383 16.31 9.20 -25.52
C CYS A 383 14.78 9.29 -25.66
N ILE A 384 14.08 9.68 -24.59
CA ILE A 384 12.62 9.80 -24.57
C ILE A 384 12.16 10.91 -25.53
N SER A 385 12.89 12.02 -25.59
CA SER A 385 12.63 13.11 -26.54
C SER A 385 12.85 12.67 -27.99
N ALA A 386 13.84 11.84 -28.28
CA ALA A 386 14.08 11.29 -29.61
C ALA A 386 12.94 10.36 -30.04
N LEU A 387 12.46 9.48 -29.15
CA LEU A 387 11.29 8.64 -29.42
C LEU A 387 10.04 9.49 -29.70
N ALA A 388 9.78 10.49 -28.86
CA ALA A 388 8.61 11.38 -28.98
C ALA A 388 8.60 12.21 -30.28
N ARG A 389 9.78 12.50 -30.85
CA ARG A 389 9.95 13.21 -32.14
C ARG A 389 9.92 12.29 -33.36
N ARG A 390 10.00 10.97 -33.17
CA ARG A 390 10.27 10.02 -34.24
C ARG A 390 9.15 9.91 -35.27
N ASN A 391 7.91 9.77 -34.82
CA ASN A 391 6.73 9.80 -35.68
C ASN A 391 5.49 10.16 -34.86
N ARG A 392 4.40 10.55 -35.54
CA ARG A 392 3.14 10.99 -34.88
C ARG A 392 2.40 9.91 -34.06
N TYR A 393 2.82 8.66 -34.17
CA TYR A 393 2.19 7.53 -33.48
C TYR A 393 2.96 7.12 -32.23
N THR A 394 4.16 7.65 -31.99
CA THR A 394 4.89 7.35 -30.76
C THR A 394 4.24 8.01 -29.56
N ARG A 395 4.24 7.31 -28.43
CA ARG A 395 3.61 7.78 -27.19
C ARG A 395 4.48 7.52 -25.98
N VAL A 396 4.63 8.55 -25.15
CA VAL A 396 5.23 8.45 -23.83
C VAL A 396 4.18 8.85 -22.80
N GLU A 397 3.80 7.92 -21.94
CA GLU A 397 2.70 8.08 -20.98
C GLU A 397 3.21 7.82 -19.57
N ILE A 398 3.05 8.77 -18.65
CA ILE A 398 3.57 8.67 -17.28
C ILE A 398 2.46 8.87 -16.25
N LEU A 399 2.28 7.89 -15.37
CA LEU A 399 1.37 7.94 -14.22
C LEU A 399 2.16 8.10 -12.92
N LEU A 400 1.71 9.02 -12.07
CA LEU A 400 2.27 9.27 -10.74
C LEU A 400 1.19 9.68 -9.73
N TYR A 401 1.50 9.63 -8.43
CA TYR A 401 0.51 9.91 -7.38
C TYR A 401 0.42 11.40 -7.06
N ASP A 402 1.56 12.07 -6.99
CA ASP A 402 1.64 13.50 -6.69
C ASP A 402 2.71 14.21 -7.53
N SER A 403 2.27 15.22 -8.27
CA SER A 403 3.07 16.06 -9.15
C SER A 403 3.78 17.20 -8.41
N GLN A 404 3.38 17.57 -7.20
CA GLN A 404 3.95 18.71 -6.50
C GLN A 404 5.46 18.57 -6.29
N ARG A 405 5.91 17.38 -5.90
CA ARG A 405 7.32 17.10 -5.62
C ARG A 405 8.18 17.25 -6.88
N VAL A 406 7.76 16.63 -7.99
CA VAL A 406 8.50 16.67 -9.27
C VAL A 406 8.47 18.06 -9.92
N VAL A 407 7.37 18.81 -9.76
CA VAL A 407 7.28 20.19 -10.27
C VAL A 407 8.15 21.14 -9.44
N LYS A 408 8.12 21.01 -8.11
CA LYS A 408 8.90 21.85 -7.19
C LYS A 408 10.41 21.62 -7.33
N ALA A 409 10.84 20.35 -7.35
CA ALA A 409 12.24 19.98 -7.53
C ALA A 409 12.74 20.31 -8.94
N GLY A 410 11.83 20.34 -9.94
CA GLY A 410 12.21 20.30 -11.34
C GLY A 410 12.56 18.87 -11.75
N HIS A 411 12.02 18.40 -12.86
CA HIS A 411 12.23 17.04 -13.31
C HIS A 411 12.35 17.00 -14.82
N ALA A 412 13.40 16.36 -15.33
CA ALA A 412 13.74 16.39 -16.75
C ALA A 412 12.58 15.85 -17.64
N LEU A 413 11.91 14.76 -17.22
CA LEU A 413 10.73 14.24 -17.91
C LEU A 413 9.51 15.20 -17.91
N VAL A 414 9.33 15.98 -16.83
CA VAL A 414 8.28 17.01 -16.79
C VAL A 414 8.61 18.12 -17.77
N ASP A 415 9.88 18.55 -17.83
CA ASP A 415 10.32 19.63 -18.71
C ASP A 415 10.21 19.27 -20.20
N ILE A 416 10.57 18.05 -20.61
CA ILE A 416 10.37 17.60 -21.99
C ILE A 416 8.89 17.36 -22.31
N SER A 417 8.06 16.95 -21.33
CA SER A 417 6.62 16.79 -21.55
C SER A 417 5.92 18.11 -21.90
N ARG A 418 6.42 19.24 -21.38
CA ARG A 418 5.93 20.59 -21.70
C ARG A 418 6.27 20.98 -23.14
N LYS A 419 7.46 20.59 -23.62
CA LYS A 419 7.94 20.88 -24.98
C LYS A 419 7.28 20.00 -26.04
N LEU A 420 7.00 18.73 -25.72
CA LEU A 420 6.50 17.70 -26.63
C LEU A 420 5.13 17.16 -26.17
N SER A 421 4.22 18.07 -25.82
CA SER A 421 2.93 17.75 -25.17
C SER A 421 1.96 16.91 -26.01
N SER A 422 2.17 16.82 -27.33
CA SER A 422 1.41 15.94 -28.24
C SER A 422 1.84 14.47 -28.16
N SER A 423 3.06 14.20 -27.71
CA SER A 423 3.68 12.86 -27.74
C SER A 423 4.07 12.36 -26.34
N ILE A 424 4.29 13.28 -25.40
CA ILE A 424 4.62 12.97 -24.00
C ILE A 424 3.51 13.54 -23.11
N SER A 425 2.89 12.66 -22.34
CA SER A 425 1.82 13.02 -21.41
C SER A 425 2.11 12.49 -20.01
N ILE A 426 1.74 13.29 -19.02
CA ILE A 426 1.83 12.94 -17.61
C ILE A 426 0.45 13.16 -16.98
N LYS A 427 -0.02 12.16 -16.23
CA LYS A 427 -1.29 12.19 -15.50
C LYS A 427 -1.09 11.76 -14.05
N LEU A 428 -1.97 12.22 -13.19
CA LEU A 428 -2.07 11.71 -11.83
C LEU A 428 -2.98 10.49 -11.81
N VAL A 429 -2.58 9.46 -11.07
CA VAL A 429 -3.46 8.33 -10.74
C VAL A 429 -4.61 8.87 -9.89
N ASP A 430 -5.82 8.38 -10.17
CA ASP A 430 -7.00 8.65 -9.35
C ASP A 430 -6.69 8.35 -7.87
N PRO A 431 -6.96 9.28 -6.92
CA PRO A 431 -6.72 9.07 -5.50
C PRO A 431 -7.20 7.72 -4.95
N GLU A 432 -8.35 7.21 -5.40
CA GLU A 432 -8.91 5.93 -4.94
C GLU A 432 -8.08 4.72 -5.43
N ARG A 433 -7.26 4.92 -6.46
CA ARG A 433 -6.41 3.88 -7.08
C ARG A 433 -4.94 3.97 -6.63
N ARG A 434 -4.59 4.84 -5.69
CA ARG A 434 -3.21 5.05 -5.19
C ARG A 434 -2.82 4.07 -4.07
N HIS A 435 -3.18 2.80 -4.22
CA HIS A 435 -2.90 1.75 -3.23
C HIS A 435 -1.73 0.84 -3.63
N ARG A 436 -1.21 1.00 -4.85
CA ARG A 436 -0.11 0.18 -5.36
C ARG A 436 1.23 0.65 -4.80
N ASN A 437 2.06 -0.33 -4.45
CA ASN A 437 3.43 -0.11 -3.98
C ASN A 437 4.49 -0.45 -5.04
N ASP A 438 4.10 -1.05 -6.15
CA ASP A 438 5.01 -1.40 -7.24
C ASP A 438 5.19 -0.22 -8.21
N GLU A 439 6.32 -0.23 -8.91
CA GLU A 439 6.67 0.67 -9.99
C GLU A 439 7.07 -0.15 -11.21
N PHE A 440 6.68 0.29 -12.40
CA PHE A 440 7.09 -0.38 -13.62
C PHE A 440 7.25 0.55 -14.81
N VAL A 441 8.15 0.16 -15.71
CA VAL A 441 8.39 0.79 -17.00
C VAL A 441 8.11 -0.25 -18.09
N LEU A 442 7.24 0.10 -19.03
CA LEU A 442 6.94 -0.71 -20.20
C LEU A 442 7.54 -0.02 -21.42
N VAL A 443 8.34 -0.77 -22.19
CA VAL A 443 8.97 -0.27 -23.40
C VAL A 443 8.45 -1.05 -24.58
N ASP A 444 7.80 -0.34 -25.50
CA ASP A 444 6.96 -0.89 -26.56
C ASP A 444 5.96 -1.93 -25.97
N ASN A 445 5.63 -2.97 -26.73
CA ASN A 445 4.89 -4.12 -26.21
C ASN A 445 5.84 -5.30 -25.90
N GLU A 446 7.10 -5.00 -25.57
CA GLU A 446 8.19 -5.97 -25.53
C GLU A 446 8.90 -5.97 -24.17
N GLY A 447 9.49 -4.83 -23.77
CA GLY A 447 10.30 -4.73 -22.56
C GLY A 447 9.49 -4.40 -21.31
N VAL A 448 9.92 -4.94 -20.18
CA VAL A 448 9.36 -4.65 -18.85
C VAL A 448 10.50 -4.42 -17.86
N ILE A 449 10.37 -3.39 -17.05
CA ILE A 449 11.14 -3.18 -15.84
C ILE A 449 10.13 -3.08 -14.71
N TYR A 450 10.33 -3.85 -13.64
CA TYR A 450 9.39 -3.98 -12.54
C TYR A 450 10.12 -3.91 -11.21
N ARG A 451 9.55 -3.15 -10.28
CA ARG A 451 10.05 -2.93 -8.94
C ARG A 451 8.88 -3.16 -7.99
N SER A 452 8.99 -4.14 -7.10
CA SER A 452 7.87 -4.56 -6.22
C SER A 452 7.54 -3.54 -5.13
N ASP A 453 8.51 -2.68 -4.81
CA ASP A 453 8.41 -1.61 -3.83
C ASP A 453 9.16 -0.38 -4.37
N PHE A 454 8.45 0.71 -4.70
CA PHE A 454 9.08 1.91 -5.27
C PHE A 454 10.02 2.64 -4.29
N GLU A 455 10.02 2.27 -3.01
CA GLU A 455 10.96 2.80 -2.01
C GLU A 455 12.27 1.99 -1.95
N GLN A 456 12.32 0.81 -2.56
CA GLN A 456 13.48 -0.07 -2.59
C GLN A 456 14.00 -0.26 -4.02
N TYR A 457 15.30 -0.51 -4.17
CA TYR A 457 15.88 -0.87 -5.47
C TYR A 457 15.99 -2.39 -5.60
N GLU A 458 14.87 -3.10 -5.45
CA GLU A 458 14.79 -4.54 -5.74
C GLU A 458 13.69 -4.82 -6.77
N GLY A 459 14.03 -5.63 -7.78
CA GLY A 459 13.10 -6.01 -8.82
C GLY A 459 13.78 -6.73 -9.97
N SER A 460 13.21 -6.55 -11.16
CA SER A 460 13.65 -7.27 -12.35
C SER A 460 13.40 -6.48 -13.61
N ALA A 461 14.15 -6.81 -14.65
CA ALA A 461 13.90 -6.34 -16.00
C ALA A 461 13.93 -7.50 -16.99
N ASN A 462 13.16 -7.40 -18.06
CA ASN A 462 13.17 -8.34 -19.16
C ASN A 462 13.02 -7.56 -20.48
N PHE A 463 13.96 -7.74 -21.42
CA PHE A 463 13.97 -7.07 -22.71
C PHE A 463 12.95 -7.65 -23.69
N ARG A 464 12.34 -8.80 -23.36
CA ARG A 464 11.19 -9.37 -24.06
C ARG A 464 10.30 -10.22 -23.13
N ASP A 465 9.36 -9.54 -22.49
CA ASP A 465 8.24 -10.12 -21.74
C ASP A 465 6.90 -9.52 -22.18
N ILE A 466 6.41 -10.01 -23.31
CA ILE A 466 5.15 -9.57 -23.93
C ILE A 466 3.96 -9.84 -22.99
N THR A 467 4.00 -10.93 -22.22
CA THR A 467 2.90 -11.34 -21.34
C THR A 467 2.75 -10.35 -20.18
N THR A 468 3.83 -10.07 -19.46
CA THR A 468 3.83 -9.09 -18.38
C THR A 468 3.59 -7.68 -18.90
N ASN A 469 4.18 -7.31 -20.04
CA ASN A 469 3.95 -6.00 -20.66
C ASN A 469 2.47 -5.80 -20.97
N ASN A 470 1.80 -6.79 -21.58
CA ASN A 470 0.37 -6.72 -21.85
C ASN A 470 -0.48 -6.65 -20.57
N ARG A 471 -0.13 -7.42 -19.53
CA ARG A 471 -0.85 -7.42 -18.25
C ARG A 471 -0.75 -6.07 -17.56
N LEU A 472 0.47 -5.58 -17.33
CA LEU A 472 0.72 -4.27 -16.72
C LEU A 472 0.22 -3.13 -17.62
N GLY A 473 0.31 -3.28 -18.94
CA GLY A 473 -0.19 -2.32 -19.91
C GLY A 473 -1.71 -2.16 -19.85
N ARG A 474 -2.48 -3.23 -19.61
CA ARG A 474 -3.93 -3.15 -19.36
C ARG A 474 -4.24 -2.38 -18.07
N GLN A 475 -3.49 -2.66 -17.00
CA GLN A 475 -3.65 -1.95 -15.72
C GLN A 475 -3.31 -0.46 -15.86
N PHE A 476 -2.18 -0.15 -16.51
CA PHE A 476 -1.77 1.20 -16.86
C PHE A 476 -2.86 1.91 -17.65
N LYS A 477 -3.37 1.28 -18.72
CA LYS A 477 -4.40 1.88 -19.58
C LYS A 477 -5.69 2.17 -18.81
N SER A 478 -6.13 1.25 -17.95
CA SER A 478 -7.32 1.47 -17.12
C SER A 478 -7.17 2.69 -16.21
N ALA A 479 -6.02 2.86 -15.56
CA ALA A 479 -5.76 4.04 -14.73
C ALA A 479 -5.49 5.30 -15.58
N TRP A 480 -4.96 5.15 -16.78
CA TRP A 480 -4.72 6.25 -17.71
C TRP A 480 -6.02 6.90 -18.19
N GLU A 481 -7.05 6.08 -18.43
CA GLU A 481 -8.39 6.52 -18.83
C GLU A 481 -9.06 7.37 -17.75
N THR A 482 -8.95 6.97 -16.48
CA THR A 482 -9.47 7.73 -15.33
C THR A 482 -8.48 8.73 -14.74
N GLY A 483 -7.27 8.82 -15.29
CA GLY A 483 -6.19 9.63 -14.73
C GLY A 483 -6.48 11.13 -14.81
N LEU A 484 -6.17 11.83 -13.72
CA LEU A 484 -6.43 13.25 -13.56
C LEU A 484 -5.33 14.09 -14.21
N HIS A 485 -5.71 15.24 -14.75
CA HIS A 485 -4.77 16.24 -15.24
C HIS A 485 -4.41 17.21 -14.11
N ASP A 486 -3.12 17.46 -13.90
CA ASP A 486 -2.67 18.55 -13.04
C ASP A 486 -2.20 19.75 -13.89
N PRO A 487 -2.82 20.94 -13.75
CA PRO A 487 -2.36 22.17 -14.39
C PRO A 487 -0.88 22.49 -14.13
N ASN A 488 -0.33 22.17 -12.96
CA ASN A 488 1.06 22.50 -12.61
C ASN A 488 2.09 21.75 -13.48
N LEU A 489 1.72 20.59 -14.02
CA LEU A 489 2.56 19.83 -14.96
C LEU A 489 2.68 20.56 -16.31
N ARG A 490 1.71 21.41 -16.67
CA ARG A 490 1.66 22.13 -17.95
C ARG A 490 2.12 23.59 -17.89
N GLN A 491 2.29 24.16 -16.70
CA GLN A 491 2.77 25.54 -16.56
C GLN A 491 4.24 25.64 -16.97
N LEU A 492 4.55 26.55 -17.91
CA LEU A 492 5.91 26.96 -18.23
C LEU A 492 6.41 27.87 -17.11
N LYS A 493 7.61 27.63 -16.58
CA LYS A 493 8.30 28.63 -15.76
C LYS A 493 8.57 29.83 -16.66
N ILE A 494 7.93 30.96 -16.38
CA ILE A 494 8.20 32.26 -17.03
C ILE A 494 9.52 32.81 -16.48
#